data_AF-A0A6J5J345-F1
#
_entry.id   AF-A0A6J5J345-F1
#
_cell.length_a   1.000
_cell.length_b   1.000
_cell.length_c   1.000
_cell.angle_alpha   90.00
_cell.angle_beta   90.00
_cell.angle_gamma   90.00
#
_symmetry.space_group_name_H-M   'P 1'
#
loop_
_entity.id
_entity.type
_entity.pdbx_description
1 polymer ?
#
loop_
_entity_poly.entity_id
_entity_poly.type
_entity_poly.pdbx_seq_one_letter_code
_entity_poly.pdbx_strand_id
1 'polypeptide(L)'
;MSLDFSLFPNVPFPKEAPITNRSGIESCAVDDFFRGKRRFDRTLKELREDYECDESACLAFMEPEAFAFFLPLFMKIATHEYDEADNIPDSLVYKLHRMATGGANDWLDEILKTYSKDQRDSVIDFLGEMSRIEWRHQDPDLAADTASLLREIF
;
A
#
# COMPACT_ATOMS: atom_id res chain seq x y z
N MET A 1 3.11 -2.57 -18.32
CA MET A 1 2.18 -1.45 -18.61
C MET A 1 2.43 -0.40 -17.54
N SER A 2 2.48 0.89 -17.86
CA SER A 2 2.72 1.91 -16.83
C SER A 2 1.42 2.20 -16.08
N LEU A 3 1.42 2.05 -14.75
CA LEU A 3 0.26 2.32 -13.89
C LEU A 3 -0.10 3.81 -13.91
N ASP A 4 -1.37 4.13 -14.10
CA ASP A 4 -1.87 5.51 -14.08
C ASP A 4 -2.25 5.96 -12.66
N PHE A 5 -1.30 6.58 -11.96
CA PHE A 5 -1.55 7.12 -10.62
C PHE A 5 -2.43 8.39 -10.59
N SER A 6 -2.77 8.97 -11.74
CA SER A 6 -3.68 10.12 -11.80
C SER A 6 -5.13 9.76 -11.45
N LEU A 7 -5.47 8.47 -11.51
CA LEU A 7 -6.76 7.91 -11.05
C LEU A 7 -7.01 8.15 -9.55
N PHE A 8 -5.98 8.44 -8.77
CA PHE A 8 -6.07 8.62 -7.32
C PHE A 8 -5.98 10.12 -6.96
N PRO A 9 -7.08 10.77 -6.50
CA PRO A 9 -7.10 12.21 -6.20
C PRO A 9 -6.07 12.66 -5.15
N ASN A 10 -5.13 13.54 -5.50
CA ASN A 10 -4.07 13.98 -4.58
C ASN A 10 -4.53 15.09 -3.59
N VAL A 11 -5.62 14.83 -2.89
CA VAL A 11 -6.15 15.67 -1.80
C VAL A 11 -5.46 15.31 -0.48
N PRO A 12 -5.46 16.19 0.54
CA PRO A 12 -4.94 15.84 1.87
C PRO A 12 -5.78 14.77 2.57
N PHE A 13 -5.13 13.89 3.32
CA PHE A 13 -5.85 13.01 4.25
C PHE A 13 -6.53 13.85 5.35
N PRO A 14 -7.76 13.53 5.79
CA PRO A 14 -8.45 14.29 6.82
C PRO A 14 -7.62 14.39 8.11
N LYS A 15 -7.37 15.62 8.59
CA LYS A 15 -6.49 15.86 9.76
C LYS A 15 -6.99 15.21 11.06
N GLU A 16 -8.29 15.03 11.16
CA GLU A 16 -8.97 14.48 12.34
C GLU A 16 -9.07 12.95 12.29
N ALA A 17 -8.88 12.34 11.11
CA ALA A 17 -8.88 10.89 10.97
C ALA A 17 -7.55 10.31 11.48
N PRO A 18 -7.59 9.19 12.23
CA PRO A 18 -6.38 8.53 12.70
C PRO A 18 -5.63 7.88 11.52
N ILE A 19 -4.30 7.99 11.51
CA ILE A 19 -3.47 7.19 10.61
C ILE A 19 -3.27 5.80 11.20
N THR A 20 -3.06 5.73 12.51
CA THR A 20 -2.87 4.50 13.29
C THR A 20 -3.64 4.60 14.62
N ASN A 21 -3.73 3.49 15.36
CA ASN A 21 -4.21 3.48 16.74
C ASN A 21 -3.23 4.10 17.78
N ARG A 22 -2.02 4.50 17.35
CA ARG A 22 -0.96 5.07 18.21
C ARG A 22 -0.63 4.24 19.47
N SER A 23 -0.83 2.93 19.43
CA SER A 23 -0.63 2.01 20.57
C SER A 23 0.84 1.73 20.94
N GLY A 24 1.80 2.15 20.12
CA GLY A 24 3.23 1.88 20.28
C GLY A 24 4.10 2.94 19.62
N ILE A 25 5.41 2.80 19.77
CA ILE A 25 6.39 3.77 19.25
C ILE A 25 6.30 3.84 17.72
N GLU A 26 6.31 2.70 17.05
CA GLU A 26 6.23 2.64 15.58
C GLU A 26 4.89 3.17 15.06
N SER A 27 3.77 2.84 15.69
CA SER A 27 2.47 3.36 15.26
C SER A 27 2.33 4.87 15.51
N CYS A 28 2.94 5.42 16.57
CA CYS A 28 3.06 6.87 16.75
C CYS A 28 3.91 7.50 15.63
N ALA A 29 5.05 6.92 15.29
CA ALA A 29 5.94 7.44 14.26
C ALA A 29 5.27 7.45 12.87
N VAL A 30 4.56 6.37 12.50
CA VAL A 30 3.77 6.31 11.26
C VAL A 30 2.72 7.41 11.24
N ASP A 31 2.00 7.58 12.36
CA ASP A 31 0.96 8.61 12.43
C ASP A 31 1.54 10.01 12.28
N ASP A 32 2.60 10.35 13.02
CA ASP A 32 3.25 11.65 12.95
C ASP A 32 3.85 11.93 11.55
N PHE A 33 4.34 10.90 10.86
CA PHE A 33 4.91 11.02 9.51
C PHE A 33 3.84 11.28 8.44
N PHE A 34 2.67 10.63 8.49
CA PHE A 34 1.64 10.74 7.45
C PHE A 34 0.54 11.75 7.76
N ARG A 35 0.41 12.22 9.01
CA ARG A 35 -0.67 13.12 9.43
C ARG A 35 -0.73 14.40 8.62
N GLY A 36 -1.91 14.67 8.06
CA GLY A 36 -2.21 15.87 7.28
C GLY A 36 -1.50 15.96 5.92
N LYS A 37 -0.85 14.88 5.47
CA LYS A 37 -0.19 14.80 4.18
C LYS A 37 -1.17 14.45 3.07
N ARG A 38 -0.86 14.86 1.84
CA ARG A 38 -1.53 14.35 0.65
C ARG A 38 -0.95 12.99 0.29
N ARG A 39 -1.71 12.24 -0.51
CA ARG A 39 -1.39 10.87 -0.91
C ARG A 39 0.05 10.72 -1.40
N PHE A 40 0.52 11.62 -2.26
CA PHE A 40 1.84 11.53 -2.88
C PHE A 40 2.86 12.54 -2.33
N ASP A 41 2.59 13.14 -1.16
CA ASP A 41 3.54 14.11 -0.56
C ASP A 41 4.80 13.43 -0.02
N ARG A 42 4.74 12.12 0.27
CA ARG A 42 5.87 11.34 0.78
C ARG A 42 6.64 10.66 -0.32
N THR A 43 7.96 10.53 -0.11
CA THR A 43 8.87 9.86 -1.03
C THR A 43 9.58 8.70 -0.33
N LEU A 44 10.13 7.76 -1.10
CA LEU A 44 10.98 6.70 -0.57
C LEU A 44 12.19 7.26 0.18
N LYS A 45 12.78 8.34 -0.33
CA LYS A 45 13.90 9.03 0.34
C LYS A 45 13.52 9.49 1.75
N GLU A 46 12.39 10.17 1.90
CA GLU A 46 11.90 10.61 3.22
C GLU A 46 11.58 9.40 4.12
N LEU A 47 11.05 8.30 3.57
CA LEU A 47 10.80 7.07 4.33
C LEU A 47 12.09 6.39 4.83
N ARG A 48 13.24 6.63 4.19
CA ARG A 48 14.52 6.04 4.60
C ARG A 48 15.36 6.97 5.49
N GLU A 49 15.26 8.27 5.28
CA GLU A 49 16.09 9.27 5.96
C GLU A 49 15.40 9.91 7.18
N ASP A 50 14.08 10.13 7.10
CA ASP A 50 13.34 10.91 8.10
C ASP A 50 12.41 10.07 8.97
N TYR A 51 12.18 8.80 8.62
CA TYR A 51 11.34 7.88 9.38
C TYR A 51 12.23 7.00 10.28
N GLU A 52 11.95 7.01 11.58
CA GLU A 52 12.82 6.42 12.60
C GLU A 52 12.73 4.88 12.69
N CYS A 53 11.85 4.24 11.93
CA CYS A 53 11.58 2.79 11.99
C CYS A 53 11.73 2.15 10.59
N ASP A 54 11.45 0.85 10.49
CA ASP A 54 11.46 0.13 9.20
C ASP A 54 10.38 0.65 8.25
N GLU A 55 10.72 1.11 7.05
CA GLU A 55 9.79 1.73 6.09
C GLU A 55 8.56 0.86 5.78
N SER A 56 8.69 -0.47 5.79
CA SER A 56 7.60 -1.41 5.52
C SER A 56 6.60 -1.51 6.69
N ALA A 57 7.00 -1.12 7.91
CA ALA A 57 6.13 -1.07 9.08
C ALA A 57 4.90 -0.18 8.89
N CYS A 58 4.99 0.83 8.02
CA CYS A 58 3.88 1.69 7.65
C CYS A 58 2.65 0.87 7.16
N LEU A 59 2.89 -0.20 6.39
CA LEU A 59 1.84 -1.06 5.84
C LEU A 59 1.16 -1.94 6.89
N ALA A 60 1.84 -2.19 8.01
CA ALA A 60 1.34 -3.01 9.12
C ALA A 60 0.49 -2.19 10.10
N PHE A 61 0.87 -0.95 10.37
CA PHE A 61 0.27 -0.14 11.44
C PHE A 61 -0.82 0.83 11.01
N MET A 62 -0.98 1.11 9.71
CA MET A 62 -2.05 1.98 9.23
C MET A 62 -3.43 1.38 9.46
N GLU A 63 -4.34 2.19 9.99
CA GLU A 63 -5.78 1.90 10.02
C GLU A 63 -6.31 1.66 8.60
N PRO A 64 -7.40 0.89 8.42
CA PRO A 64 -7.95 0.57 7.10
C PRO A 64 -8.14 1.78 6.17
N GLU A 65 -8.69 2.89 6.69
CA GLU A 65 -8.95 4.11 5.91
C GLU A 65 -7.64 4.78 5.46
N ALA A 66 -6.66 4.89 6.36
CA ALA A 66 -5.36 5.46 6.06
C ALA A 66 -4.59 4.57 5.06
N PHE A 67 -4.64 3.25 5.24
CA PHE A 67 -4.05 2.31 4.31
C PHE A 67 -4.66 2.44 2.92
N ALA A 68 -5.98 2.41 2.79
CA ALA A 68 -6.66 2.58 1.50
C ALA A 68 -6.31 3.93 0.87
N PHE A 69 -6.16 4.98 1.66
CA PHE A 69 -5.74 6.28 1.15
C PHE A 69 -4.30 6.31 0.64
N PHE A 70 -3.33 5.73 1.35
CA PHE A 70 -1.90 5.77 1.00
C PHE A 70 -1.43 4.58 0.13
N LEU A 71 -2.25 3.55 -0.06
CA LEU A 71 -1.95 2.40 -0.91
C LEU A 71 -1.34 2.79 -2.29
N PRO A 72 -1.85 3.79 -3.03
CA PRO A 72 -1.30 4.14 -4.33
C PRO A 72 0.11 4.73 -4.26
N LEU A 73 0.48 5.38 -3.14
CA LEU A 73 1.85 5.83 -2.92
C LEU A 73 2.79 4.63 -2.83
N PHE A 74 2.44 3.62 -2.03
CA PHE A 74 3.27 2.42 -1.88
C PHE A 74 3.34 1.61 -3.19
N MET A 75 2.24 1.51 -3.94
CA MET A 75 2.25 0.92 -5.29
C MET A 75 3.21 1.68 -6.23
N LYS A 76 3.21 3.01 -6.16
CA LYS A 76 4.10 3.86 -6.97
C LYS A 76 5.57 3.61 -6.62
N ILE A 77 5.91 3.64 -5.34
CA ILE A 77 7.26 3.35 -4.84
C ILE A 77 7.70 1.95 -5.29
N ALA A 78 6.88 0.93 -5.02
CA ALA A 78 7.19 -0.45 -5.36
C ALA A 78 7.36 -0.71 -6.87
N THR A 79 6.74 0.12 -7.72
CA THR A 79 6.85 0.00 -9.17
C THR A 79 7.99 0.83 -9.78
N HIS A 80 8.25 2.03 -9.26
CA HIS A 80 9.20 2.98 -9.86
C HIS A 80 10.60 2.91 -9.25
N GLU A 81 10.69 2.47 -8.00
CA GLU A 81 11.91 2.47 -7.18
C GLU A 81 12.11 1.07 -6.58
N TYR A 82 11.74 0.00 -7.30
CA TYR A 82 11.71 -1.38 -6.78
C TYR A 82 13.03 -1.80 -6.13
N ASP A 83 14.16 -1.58 -6.82
CA ASP A 83 15.48 -1.99 -6.33
C ASP A 83 15.89 -1.23 -5.07
N GLU A 84 15.40 0.01 -4.91
CA GLU A 84 15.66 0.87 -3.77
C GLU A 84 14.63 0.76 -2.64
N ALA A 85 13.45 0.22 -2.91
CA ALA A 85 12.28 0.17 -2.02
C ALA A 85 12.33 -0.97 -0.99
N ASP A 86 13.43 -1.71 -0.95
CA ASP A 86 13.72 -2.80 -0.01
C ASP A 86 12.51 -3.73 0.19
N ASN A 87 11.94 -3.81 1.40
CA ASN A 87 10.87 -4.74 1.75
C ASN A 87 9.45 -4.19 1.47
N ILE A 88 9.30 -2.98 0.92
CA ILE A 88 7.99 -2.38 0.61
C ILE A 88 7.21 -3.21 -0.43
N PRO A 89 7.78 -3.62 -1.58
CA PRO A 89 7.07 -4.42 -2.57
C PRO A 89 6.54 -5.73 -1.99
N ASP A 90 7.40 -6.49 -1.31
CA ASP A 90 7.09 -7.79 -0.71
C ASP A 90 5.99 -7.67 0.35
N SER A 91 6.14 -6.69 1.26
CA SER A 91 5.16 -6.42 2.31
C SER A 91 3.80 -5.99 1.75
N LEU A 92 3.80 -5.22 0.68
CA LEU A 92 2.58 -4.75 0.04
C LEU A 92 1.84 -5.90 -0.65
N VAL A 93 2.54 -6.75 -1.42
CA VAL A 93 1.94 -7.94 -2.03
C VAL A 93 1.42 -8.89 -0.96
N TYR A 94 2.20 -9.12 0.10
CA TYR A 94 1.77 -9.97 1.21
C TYR A 94 0.49 -9.44 1.88
N LYS A 95 0.40 -8.13 2.14
CA LYS A 95 -0.79 -7.50 2.72
C LYS A 95 -2.01 -7.65 1.80
N LEU A 96 -1.85 -7.44 0.49
CA LEU A 96 -2.93 -7.65 -0.50
C LEU A 96 -3.35 -9.13 -0.59
N HIS A 97 -2.41 -10.06 -0.53
CA HIS A 97 -2.70 -11.49 -0.47
C HIS A 97 -3.50 -11.86 0.79
N ARG A 98 -3.10 -11.31 1.94
CA ARG A 98 -3.83 -11.48 3.21
C ARG A 98 -5.26 -10.96 3.11
N MET A 99 -5.50 -9.84 2.43
CA MET A 99 -6.86 -9.37 2.15
C MET A 99 -7.63 -10.36 1.27
N ALA A 100 -7.04 -10.78 0.16
CA ALA A 100 -7.67 -11.68 -0.81
C ALA A 100 -8.02 -13.07 -0.23
N THR A 101 -7.27 -13.53 0.77
CA THR A 101 -7.47 -14.82 1.45
C THR A 101 -8.28 -14.73 2.75
N GLY A 102 -8.86 -13.56 3.05
CA GLY A 102 -9.75 -13.36 4.20
C GLY A 102 -9.06 -13.08 5.54
N GLY A 103 -7.75 -12.81 5.52
CA GLY A 103 -6.93 -12.53 6.71
C GLY A 103 -6.84 -11.05 7.10
N ALA A 104 -7.48 -10.14 6.36
CA ALA A 104 -7.49 -8.69 6.59
C ALA A 104 -8.76 -8.01 6.06
N ASN A 105 -9.94 -8.56 6.40
CA ASN A 105 -11.23 -8.15 5.83
C ASN A 105 -11.52 -6.65 5.99
N ASP A 106 -11.22 -6.04 7.15
CA ASP A 106 -11.49 -4.61 7.37
C ASP A 106 -10.75 -3.71 6.35
N TRP A 107 -9.53 -4.09 5.96
CA TRP A 107 -8.77 -3.37 4.93
C TRP A 107 -9.35 -3.57 3.53
N LEU A 108 -9.80 -4.79 3.22
CA LEU A 108 -10.43 -5.11 1.95
C LEU A 108 -11.76 -4.36 1.80
N ASP A 109 -12.59 -4.35 2.84
CA ASP A 109 -13.88 -3.67 2.88
C ASP A 109 -13.70 -2.17 2.67
N GLU A 110 -12.67 -1.56 3.25
CA GLU A 110 -12.39 -0.14 3.07
C GLU A 110 -11.91 0.19 1.63
N ILE A 111 -11.14 -0.70 0.99
CA ILE A 111 -10.82 -0.58 -0.44
C ILE A 111 -12.08 -0.68 -1.29
N LEU A 112 -12.93 -1.69 -1.06
CA LEU A 112 -14.18 -1.90 -1.81
C LEU A 112 -15.13 -0.70 -1.68
N LYS A 113 -15.18 -0.09 -0.50
CA LYS A 113 -15.97 1.10 -0.20
C LYS A 113 -15.40 2.37 -0.86
N THR A 114 -14.08 2.53 -0.88
CA THR A 114 -13.43 3.79 -1.27
C THR A 114 -13.08 3.85 -2.76
N TYR A 115 -12.70 2.73 -3.36
CA TYR A 115 -12.16 2.70 -4.71
C TYR A 115 -13.24 2.52 -5.78
N SER A 116 -13.13 3.30 -6.86
CA SER A 116 -13.85 3.04 -8.10
C SER A 116 -13.42 1.71 -8.72
N LYS A 117 -14.14 1.26 -9.76
CA LYS A 117 -13.72 0.09 -10.53
C LYS A 117 -12.33 0.29 -11.15
N ASP A 118 -12.10 1.43 -11.81
CA ASP A 118 -10.81 1.72 -12.45
C ASP A 118 -9.64 1.76 -11.45
N GLN A 119 -9.88 2.26 -10.22
CA GLN A 119 -8.88 2.24 -9.16
C GLN A 119 -8.58 0.82 -8.65
N ARG A 120 -9.61 -0.04 -8.57
CA ARG A 120 -9.45 -1.46 -8.26
C ARG A 120 -8.71 -2.21 -9.36
N ASP A 121 -9.04 -1.96 -10.62
CA ASP A 121 -8.33 -2.51 -11.77
C ASP A 121 -6.85 -2.08 -11.75
N SER A 122 -6.54 -0.84 -11.33
CA SER A 122 -5.15 -0.40 -11.14
C SER A 122 -4.39 -1.17 -10.05
N VAL A 123 -5.06 -1.70 -9.01
CA VAL A 123 -4.43 -2.58 -8.01
C VAL A 123 -4.13 -3.96 -8.62
N ILE A 124 -5.03 -4.47 -9.47
CA ILE A 124 -4.81 -5.72 -10.21
C ILE A 124 -3.65 -5.58 -11.19
N ASP A 125 -3.58 -4.47 -11.91
CA ASP A 125 -2.47 -4.18 -12.84
C ASP A 125 -1.15 -4.09 -12.10
N PHE A 126 -1.14 -3.47 -10.91
CA PHE A 126 0.05 -3.42 -10.05
C PHE A 126 0.54 -4.83 -9.70
N LEU A 127 -0.36 -5.71 -9.24
CA LEU A 127 0.00 -7.10 -8.94
C LEU A 127 0.50 -7.85 -10.18
N GLY A 128 -0.05 -7.55 -11.36
CA GLY A 128 0.42 -8.10 -12.64
C GLY A 128 1.80 -7.60 -13.09
N GLU A 129 2.19 -6.39 -12.71
CA GLU A 129 3.57 -5.92 -12.89
C GLU A 129 4.50 -6.60 -11.88
N MET A 130 4.08 -6.68 -10.62
CA MET A 130 4.83 -7.32 -9.55
C MET A 130 5.07 -8.83 -9.79
N SER A 131 4.13 -9.53 -10.45
CA SER A 131 4.30 -10.95 -10.80
C SER A 131 5.32 -11.21 -11.91
N ARG A 132 5.84 -10.16 -12.57
CA ARG A 132 6.87 -10.28 -13.61
C ARG A 132 8.28 -10.04 -13.07
N ILE A 133 8.38 -9.62 -11.81
CA ILE A 133 9.65 -9.33 -11.16
C ILE A 133 10.18 -10.61 -10.51
N GLU A 134 11.49 -10.82 -10.60
CA GLU A 134 12.15 -11.88 -9.84
C GLU A 134 12.30 -11.41 -8.38
N TRP A 135 11.48 -11.98 -7.50
CA TRP A 135 11.43 -11.61 -6.10
C TRP A 135 12.66 -12.11 -5.34
N ARG A 136 13.16 -11.30 -4.41
CA ARG A 136 14.32 -11.68 -3.58
C ARG A 136 13.93 -12.57 -2.40
N HIS A 137 12.70 -12.46 -1.88
CA HIS A 137 12.28 -13.16 -0.65
C HIS A 137 10.91 -13.85 -0.70
N GLN A 138 10.17 -13.75 -1.80
CA GLN A 138 8.82 -14.33 -1.95
C GLN A 138 8.75 -15.30 -3.12
N ASP A 139 7.76 -16.20 -3.06
CA ASP A 139 7.41 -17.06 -4.20
C ASP A 139 6.94 -16.17 -5.37
N PRO A 140 7.56 -16.26 -6.56
CA PRO A 140 7.17 -15.45 -7.73
C PRO A 140 5.69 -15.56 -8.10
N ASP A 141 5.01 -16.63 -7.66
CA ASP A 141 3.59 -16.86 -7.96
C ASP A 141 2.63 -16.08 -7.03
N LEU A 142 3.09 -15.54 -5.89
CA LEU A 142 2.21 -14.91 -4.89
C LEU A 142 1.45 -13.69 -5.44
N ALA A 143 2.12 -12.84 -6.22
CA ALA A 143 1.49 -11.67 -6.82
C ALA A 143 0.45 -12.06 -7.89
N ALA A 144 0.73 -13.10 -8.69
CA ALA A 144 -0.19 -13.59 -9.71
C ALA A 144 -1.45 -14.24 -9.09
N ASP A 145 -1.26 -15.04 -8.04
CA ASP A 145 -2.35 -15.65 -7.29
C ASP A 145 -3.22 -14.58 -6.62
N THR A 146 -2.58 -13.59 -5.98
CA THR A 146 -3.28 -12.45 -5.37
C THR A 146 -4.12 -11.69 -6.39
N ALA A 147 -3.57 -11.41 -7.58
CA ALA A 147 -4.29 -10.75 -8.65
C ALA A 147 -5.52 -11.56 -9.09
N SER A 148 -5.38 -12.88 -9.17
CA SER A 148 -6.47 -13.77 -9.58
C SER A 148 -7.60 -13.80 -8.53
N LEU A 149 -7.25 -13.87 -7.24
CA LEU A 149 -8.22 -13.84 -6.15
C LEU A 149 -8.96 -12.49 -6.08
N LEU A 150 -8.24 -11.37 -6.16
CA LEU A 150 -8.86 -10.04 -6.08
C LEU A 150 -9.75 -9.73 -7.29
N ARG A 151 -9.47 -10.28 -8.48
CA ARG A 151 -10.36 -10.13 -9.66
C ARG A 151 -11.75 -10.72 -9.45
N GLU A 152 -11.87 -11.77 -8.64
CA GLU A 152 -13.18 -12.37 -8.30
C GLU A 152 -13.94 -11.54 -7.26
N ILE A 153 -13.24 -10.66 -6.54
CA ILE A 153 -13.77 -9.83 -5.44
C ILE A 153 -14.14 -8.42 -5.92
N PHE A 154 -13.31 -7.82 -6.78
CA PHE A 154 -13.44 -6.43 -7.24
C PHE A 154 -14.53 -6.21 -8.31
#